data_AF-A0A4Q7VT14-F1
#
_entry.id   AF-A0A4Q7VT14-F1
#
_cell.length_a   1.000
_cell.length_b   1.000
_cell.length_c   1.000
_cell.angle_alpha   90.00
_cell.angle_beta   90.00
_cell.angle_gamma   90.00
#
_symmetry.space_group_name_H-M   'P 1'
#
loop_
_entity.id
_entity.type
_entity.pdbx_description
1 polymer ?
#
loop_
_entity_poly.entity_id
_entity_poly.type
_entity_poly.pdbx_seq_one_letter_code
_entity_poly.pdbx_strand_id
1 'polypeptide(L)'
;MSFVPEPTFTDHEIALLKKTADALTAYLAKPVIAEIDTTEDGMEWVAFGVPLDITDETPDDIVTLEMGGPGARLISESSDLENPDQEVYACEFLWGIQITDIENARFVRIDFEGEEVEWGDNIEELLPFGMRDPEPGELLEIEENDEDEDEDPPPAPQDPSSPTLH
;
A
#
# COMPACT_ATOMS: atom_id res chain seq x y z
N MET A 1 14.08 -8.42 38.77
CA MET A 1 13.73 -8.78 37.38
C MET A 1 12.95 -7.60 36.85
N SER A 2 13.60 -6.74 36.07
CA SER A 2 12.91 -5.65 35.39
C SER A 2 12.08 -6.30 34.29
N PHE A 3 10.75 -6.23 34.42
CA PHE A 3 9.86 -6.48 33.28
C PHE A 3 10.15 -5.36 32.29
N VAL A 4 10.90 -5.65 31.25
CA VAL A 4 10.88 -4.80 30.06
C VAL A 4 9.62 -5.24 29.32
N PRO A 5 8.61 -4.37 29.16
CA PRO A 5 7.44 -4.72 28.37
C PRO A 5 7.91 -5.10 26.96
N GLU A 6 7.35 -6.18 26.41
CA GLU A 6 7.58 -6.58 25.02
C GLU A 6 7.27 -5.38 24.11
N PRO A 7 8.13 -5.07 23.14
CA PRO A 7 8.00 -3.84 22.37
C PRO A 7 6.82 -3.99 21.42
N THR A 8 5.77 -3.20 21.68
CA THR A 8 4.49 -3.28 20.96
C THR A 8 4.20 -2.07 20.09
N PHE A 9 3.33 -2.25 19.10
CA PHE A 9 2.81 -1.14 18.30
C PHE A 9 1.89 -0.25 19.14
N THR A 10 2.06 1.05 19.00
CA THR A 10 1.16 2.05 19.62
C THR A 10 -0.13 2.19 18.82
N ASP A 11 -1.20 2.71 19.45
CA ASP A 11 -2.46 2.99 18.77
C ASP A 11 -2.30 3.90 17.55
N HIS A 12 -1.32 4.82 17.59
CA HIS A 12 -1.02 5.71 16.48
C HIS A 12 -0.37 4.96 15.30
N GLU A 13 0.62 4.10 15.57
CA GLU A 13 1.23 3.25 14.55
C GLU A 13 0.21 2.31 13.92
N ILE A 14 -0.64 1.70 14.74
CA ILE A 14 -1.73 0.84 14.25
C ILE A 14 -2.62 1.64 13.31
N ALA A 15 -3.01 2.87 13.68
CA ALA A 15 -3.84 3.70 12.81
C ALA A 15 -3.17 4.04 11.46
N LEU A 16 -1.85 4.24 11.44
CA LEU A 16 -1.10 4.46 10.19
C LEU A 16 -1.02 3.19 9.33
N LEU A 17 -0.77 2.04 9.95
CA LEU A 17 -0.77 0.74 9.28
C LEU A 17 -2.13 0.40 8.69
N LYS A 18 -3.23 0.69 9.41
CA LYS A 18 -4.60 0.55 8.90
C LYS A 18 -4.84 1.37 7.65
N LYS A 19 -4.56 2.68 7.71
CA LYS A 19 -4.67 3.57 6.54
C LYS A 19 -3.84 3.04 5.37
N THR A 20 -2.67 2.46 5.65
CA THR A 20 -1.81 1.87 4.62
C THR A 20 -2.45 0.65 3.98
N ALA A 21 -3.07 -0.24 4.75
CA ALA A 21 -3.84 -1.37 4.20
C ALA A 21 -5.00 -0.88 3.30
N ASP A 22 -5.72 0.15 3.72
CA ASP A 22 -6.81 0.74 2.94
C ASP A 22 -6.31 1.36 1.63
N ALA A 23 -5.18 2.10 1.69
CA ALA A 23 -4.54 2.69 0.52
C ALA A 23 -4.04 1.62 -0.46
N LEU A 24 -3.43 0.54 0.05
CA LEU A 24 -3.01 -0.61 -0.77
C LEU A 24 -4.21 -1.29 -1.42
N THR A 25 -5.31 -1.47 -0.69
CA THR A 25 -6.55 -2.05 -1.23
C THR A 25 -7.09 -1.23 -2.39
N ALA A 26 -7.15 0.09 -2.22
CA ALA A 26 -7.58 1.02 -3.27
C ALA A 26 -6.60 1.04 -4.47
N TYR A 27 -5.30 0.99 -4.21
CA TYR A 27 -4.25 1.06 -5.23
C TYR A 27 -4.17 -0.22 -6.07
N LEU A 28 -4.22 -1.40 -5.43
CA LEU A 28 -4.13 -2.71 -6.09
C LEU A 28 -5.46 -3.17 -6.69
N ALA A 29 -6.58 -2.55 -6.30
CA ALA A 29 -7.94 -3.01 -6.61
C ALA A 29 -8.17 -4.47 -6.20
N LYS A 30 -7.53 -4.90 -5.11
CA LYS A 30 -7.63 -6.22 -4.49
C LYS A 30 -7.74 -6.06 -2.98
N PRO A 31 -8.47 -6.93 -2.26
CA PRO A 31 -8.52 -6.88 -0.80
C PRO A 31 -7.12 -7.07 -0.21
N VAL A 32 -6.72 -6.21 0.73
CA VAL A 32 -5.46 -6.35 1.46
C VAL A 32 -5.76 -6.61 2.93
N ILE A 33 -5.20 -7.70 3.44
CA ILE A 33 -5.22 -8.04 4.85
C ILE A 33 -3.96 -7.48 5.50
N ALA A 34 -4.12 -6.85 6.65
CA ALA A 34 -3.03 -6.48 7.53
C ALA A 34 -3.26 -7.11 8.90
N GLU A 35 -2.30 -7.91 9.35
CA GLU A 35 -2.36 -8.66 10.61
C GLU A 35 -1.13 -8.37 11.45
N ILE A 36 -1.34 -8.16 12.75
CA ILE A 36 -0.25 -8.08 13.73
C ILE A 36 -0.07 -9.45 14.36
N ASP A 37 1.16 -9.96 14.36
CA ASP A 37 1.54 -11.17 15.05
C ASP A 37 2.84 -10.93 15.83
N THR A 38 3.31 -11.95 16.54
CA THR A 38 4.51 -11.91 17.36
C THR A 38 5.51 -12.94 16.85
N THR A 39 6.75 -12.51 16.67
CA THR A 39 7.87 -13.40 16.32
C THR A 39 8.20 -14.36 17.45
N GLU A 40 9.03 -15.38 17.18
CA GLU A 40 9.49 -16.34 18.20
C GLU A 40 10.19 -15.67 19.39
N ASP A 41 10.80 -14.50 19.17
CA ASP A 41 11.50 -13.70 20.18
C ASP A 41 10.59 -12.75 20.97
N GLY A 42 9.27 -12.74 20.69
CA GLY A 42 8.31 -11.87 21.40
C GLY A 42 8.20 -10.46 20.83
N MET A 43 8.76 -10.20 19.63
CA MET A 43 8.66 -8.90 18.98
C MET A 43 7.42 -8.84 18.09
N GLU A 44 6.62 -7.78 18.24
CA GLU A 44 5.48 -7.57 17.36
C GLU A 44 5.92 -7.20 15.94
N TRP A 45 5.22 -7.76 14.96
CA TRP A 45 5.36 -7.42 13.55
C TRP A 45 4.00 -7.38 12.89
N VAL A 46 3.91 -6.66 11.78
CA VAL A 46 2.73 -6.58 10.94
C VAL A 46 3.06 -7.13 9.57
N ALA A 47 2.19 -8.00 9.07
CA ALA A 47 2.23 -8.50 7.69
C ALA A 47 1.13 -7.86 6.87
N PHE A 48 1.43 -7.50 5.62
CA PHE A 48 0.45 -7.12 4.62
C PHE A 48 0.40 -8.22 3.57
N GLY A 49 -0.80 -8.71 3.27
CA GLY A 49 -1.00 -9.77 2.29
C GLY A 49 -2.26 -9.61 1.47
N VAL A 50 -2.26 -10.17 0.27
CA VAL A 50 -3.43 -10.25 -0.61
C VAL A 50 -3.96 -11.68 -0.57
N PRO A 51 -5.22 -11.91 -0.21
CA PRO A 51 -5.83 -13.23 -0.26
C PRO A 51 -5.72 -13.84 -1.65
N LEU A 52 -5.18 -15.04 -1.71
CA LEU A 52 -5.07 -15.84 -2.91
C LEU A 52 -6.42 -16.49 -3.20
N ASP A 53 -6.86 -16.39 -4.45
CA ASP A 53 -8.02 -17.15 -4.88
C ASP A 53 -7.63 -18.64 -4.98
N ILE A 54 -8.57 -19.51 -4.61
CA ILE A 54 -8.38 -20.97 -4.64
C ILE A 54 -8.10 -21.49 -6.07
N THR A 55 -8.35 -20.66 -7.09
CA THR A 55 -8.14 -20.96 -8.50
C THR A 55 -6.86 -20.37 -9.10
N ASP A 56 -6.13 -19.52 -8.37
CA ASP A 56 -4.90 -18.92 -8.85
C ASP A 56 -3.74 -19.94 -8.76
N GLU A 57 -3.02 -20.15 -9.87
CA GLU A 57 -1.75 -20.88 -9.84
C GLU A 57 -0.76 -20.01 -9.08
N THR A 58 -0.60 -20.27 -7.77
CA THR A 58 0.40 -19.62 -6.94
C THR A 58 1.79 -19.86 -7.55
N PRO A 59 2.52 -18.82 -7.97
CA PRO A 59 3.90 -18.97 -8.42
C PRO A 59 4.74 -19.63 -7.33
N ASP A 60 5.67 -20.53 -7.68
CA ASP A 60 6.59 -21.14 -6.70
C ASP A 60 7.51 -20.11 -6.02
N ASP A 61 7.63 -18.89 -6.57
CA ASP A 61 8.52 -17.83 -6.09
C ASP A 61 7.84 -16.78 -5.19
N ILE A 62 6.56 -16.93 -4.84
CA ILE A 62 5.88 -16.00 -3.91
C ILE A 62 5.90 -16.53 -2.46
N VAL A 63 6.17 -15.65 -1.50
CA VAL A 63 6.00 -15.97 -0.09
C VAL A 63 4.51 -15.97 0.23
N THR A 64 4.00 -17.09 0.75
CA THR A 64 2.59 -17.21 1.16
C THR A 64 2.48 -17.27 2.69
N LEU A 65 1.53 -16.52 3.25
CA LEU A 65 1.23 -16.49 4.68
C LEU A 65 -0.24 -16.85 4.91
N GLU A 66 -0.52 -17.60 5.97
CA GLU A 66 -1.89 -17.79 6.45
C GLU A 66 -2.26 -16.60 7.36
N MET A 67 -3.30 -15.86 6.99
CA MET A 67 -3.74 -14.67 7.72
C MET A 67 -5.22 -14.75 8.06
N GLY A 68 -5.62 -14.12 9.16
CA GLY A 68 -6.98 -14.11 9.67
C GLY A 68 -7.33 -15.35 10.50
N GLY A 69 -8.63 -15.53 10.72
CA GLY A 69 -9.17 -16.61 11.52
C GLY A 69 -9.30 -16.28 13.02
N PRO A 70 -9.80 -17.25 13.81
CA PRO A 70 -10.18 -17.00 15.20
C PRO A 70 -8.95 -16.73 16.08
N GLY A 71 -8.83 -15.48 16.53
CA GLY A 71 -7.72 -15.02 17.39
C GLY A 71 -6.64 -14.24 16.67
N ALA A 72 -6.73 -14.11 15.34
CA ALA A 72 -5.88 -13.21 14.57
C ALA A 72 -6.10 -11.76 14.99
N ARG A 73 -5.02 -10.97 15.07
CA ARG A 73 -5.09 -9.54 15.37
C ARG A 73 -5.08 -8.75 14.07
N LEU A 74 -6.20 -8.84 13.36
CA LEU A 74 -6.44 -8.09 12.14
C LEU A 74 -6.62 -6.60 12.43
N ILE A 75 -5.92 -5.78 11.65
CA ILE A 75 -6.03 -4.32 11.71
C ILE A 75 -6.71 -3.75 10.48
N SER A 76 -6.59 -4.38 9.30
CA SER A 76 -7.25 -3.96 8.06
C SER A 76 -8.77 -4.13 8.11
N GLU A 77 -9.51 -3.18 7.55
CA GLU A 77 -10.97 -3.24 7.38
C GLU A 77 -11.32 -3.51 5.90
N SER A 78 -10.87 -4.65 5.37
CA SER A 78 -11.19 -5.06 3.99
C SER A 78 -12.67 -5.46 3.90
N SER A 79 -13.50 -4.56 3.35
CA SER A 79 -14.95 -4.76 3.21
C SER A 79 -15.34 -5.89 2.24
N ASP A 80 -14.42 -6.29 1.37
CA ASP A 80 -14.61 -7.37 0.38
C ASP A 80 -14.39 -8.78 0.95
N LEU A 81 -13.96 -8.90 2.22
CA LEU A 81 -13.80 -10.20 2.90
C LEU A 81 -15.02 -10.50 3.76
N GLU A 82 -15.60 -11.69 3.56
CA GLU A 82 -16.85 -12.06 4.23
C GLU A 82 -16.70 -12.18 5.76
N ASN A 83 -15.65 -12.85 6.26
CA ASN A 83 -15.40 -13.01 7.71
C ASN A 83 -13.89 -13.18 8.04
N PRO A 84 -13.08 -12.13 7.89
CA PRO A 84 -11.63 -12.24 8.10
C PRO A 84 -11.24 -12.61 9.55
N ASP A 85 -12.10 -12.34 10.54
CA ASP A 85 -11.94 -12.74 11.95
C ASP A 85 -12.31 -14.20 12.27
N GLN A 86 -12.87 -14.94 11.31
CA GLN A 86 -13.35 -16.32 11.52
C GLN A 86 -12.72 -17.33 10.56
N GLU A 87 -12.33 -16.88 9.37
CA GLU A 87 -11.75 -17.71 8.32
C GLU A 87 -10.27 -17.40 8.13
N VAL A 88 -9.48 -18.45 7.90
CA VAL A 88 -8.06 -18.33 7.57
C VAL A 88 -7.93 -18.24 6.06
N TYR A 89 -7.23 -17.22 5.58
CA TYR A 89 -6.97 -16.97 4.18
C TYR A 89 -5.49 -17.27 3.87
N ALA A 90 -5.24 -18.05 2.83
CA ALA A 90 -3.92 -18.09 2.23
C ALA A 90 -3.68 -16.76 1.50
N CYS A 91 -2.65 -16.03 1.87
CA CYS A 91 -2.33 -14.72 1.33
C CYS A 91 -0.95 -14.72 0.69
N GLU A 92 -0.83 -14.04 -0.45
CA GLU A 92 0.46 -13.60 -0.99
C GLU A 92 1.01 -12.51 -0.07
N PHE A 93 2.22 -12.71 0.46
CA PHE A 93 2.90 -11.72 1.29
C PHE A 93 3.41 -10.58 0.42
N LEU A 94 2.97 -9.36 0.73
CA LEU A 94 3.43 -8.16 0.03
C LEU A 94 4.67 -7.57 0.67
N TRP A 95 4.64 -7.38 1.99
CA TRP A 95 5.71 -6.81 2.81
C TRP A 95 5.26 -6.78 4.28
N GLY A 96 6.17 -6.43 5.19
CA GLY A 96 5.87 -6.28 6.61
C GLY A 96 6.71 -5.22 7.30
N ILE A 97 6.35 -4.91 8.54
CA ILE A 97 7.17 -4.11 9.46
C ILE A 97 7.28 -4.85 10.78
N GLN A 98 8.50 -5.04 11.27
CA GLN A 98 8.77 -5.64 12.57
C GLN A 98 9.34 -4.59 13.53
N ILE A 99 8.94 -4.66 14.80
CA ILE A 99 9.59 -3.90 15.86
C ILE A 99 10.90 -4.60 16.25
N THR A 100 11.98 -3.83 16.41
CA THR A 100 13.29 -4.34 16.81
C THR A 100 13.73 -3.79 18.16
N ASP A 101 14.74 -4.40 18.77
CA ASP A 101 15.41 -3.91 19.98
C ASP A 101 16.65 -3.04 19.70
N ILE A 102 16.89 -2.66 18.44
CA ILE A 102 18.08 -1.92 18.01
C ILE A 102 17.98 -0.44 18.43
N GLU A 103 19.06 0.09 19.03
CA GLU A 103 19.14 1.51 19.38
C GLU A 103 19.07 2.40 18.14
N ASN A 104 18.10 3.33 18.11
CA ASN A 104 17.80 4.23 16.98
C ASN A 104 17.29 3.53 15.71
N ALA A 105 16.67 2.36 15.85
CA ALA A 105 16.03 1.65 14.76
C ALA A 105 14.87 0.80 15.29
N ARG A 106 13.83 1.46 15.81
CA ARG A 106 12.68 0.75 16.41
C ARG A 106 11.96 -0.15 15.40
N PHE A 107 12.01 0.14 14.11
CA PHE A 107 11.30 -0.60 13.08
C PHE A 107 12.26 -1.09 12.00
N VAL A 108 11.96 -2.26 11.44
CA VAL A 108 12.55 -2.77 10.20
C VAL A 108 11.44 -3.10 9.21
N ARG A 109 11.61 -2.70 7.95
CA ARG A 109 10.75 -3.06 6.84
C ARG A 109 11.26 -4.34 6.21
N ILE A 110 10.34 -5.27 6.01
CA ILE A 110 10.54 -6.56 5.38
C ILE A 110 9.87 -6.50 4.01
N ASP A 111 10.55 -6.86 2.93
CA ASP A 111 9.99 -6.86 1.57
C ASP A 111 9.18 -8.14 1.25
N PHE A 112 8.73 -8.29 0.00
CA PHE A 112 7.92 -9.44 -0.45
C PHE A 112 8.68 -10.78 -0.42
N GLU A 113 10.02 -10.75 -0.39
CA GLU A 113 10.86 -11.96 -0.29
C GLU A 113 11.06 -12.39 1.17
N GLY A 114 10.60 -11.56 2.13
CA GLY A 114 10.84 -11.76 3.55
C GLY A 114 12.20 -11.22 3.99
N GLU A 115 12.85 -10.38 3.18
CA GLU A 115 14.16 -9.79 3.50
C GLU A 115 14.02 -8.42 4.17
N GLU A 116 14.88 -8.16 5.15
CA GLU A 116 14.98 -6.87 5.81
C GLU A 116 15.67 -5.86 4.87
N VAL A 117 14.94 -4.81 4.48
CA VAL A 117 15.42 -3.87 3.45
C VAL A 117 15.66 -2.45 3.98
N GLU A 118 15.01 -2.05 5.07
CA GLU A 118 15.06 -0.68 5.57
C GLU A 118 14.83 -0.63 7.08
N TRP A 119 15.55 0.24 7.81
CA TRP A 119 15.42 0.41 9.26
C TRP A 119 15.12 1.88 9.59
N GLY A 120 14.29 2.12 10.59
CA GLY A 120 13.89 3.46 10.98
C GLY A 120 13.41 3.59 12.42
N ASP A 121 13.48 4.81 12.95
CA ASP A 121 12.92 5.17 14.25
C ASP A 121 11.42 5.50 14.15
N ASN A 122 10.99 6.05 13.02
CA ASN A 122 9.62 6.47 12.76
C ASN A 122 8.99 5.54 11.71
N ILE A 123 7.81 5.00 12.03
CA ILE A 123 7.10 4.10 11.12
C ILE A 123 6.71 4.80 9.81
N GLU A 124 6.38 6.10 9.86
CA GLU A 124 5.96 6.92 8.73
C GLU A 124 7.00 6.97 7.60
N GLU A 125 8.29 6.85 7.94
CA GLU A 125 9.39 6.86 6.99
C GLU A 125 9.49 5.55 6.19
N LEU A 126 9.00 4.44 6.77
CA LEU A 126 9.05 3.10 6.17
C LEU A 126 7.81 2.77 5.33
N LEU A 127 6.73 3.57 5.44
CA LEU A 127 5.48 3.32 4.74
C LEU A 127 5.58 3.68 3.24
N PRO A 128 5.03 2.84 2.34
CA PRO A 128 5.18 3.00 0.90
C PRO A 128 4.53 4.27 0.32
N PHE A 129 3.54 4.86 1.00
CA PHE A 129 2.78 6.01 0.49
C PHE A 129 3.15 7.35 1.12
N GLY A 130 4.23 7.42 1.91
CA GLY A 130 4.61 8.67 2.58
C GLY A 130 3.43 9.28 3.31
N MET A 131 2.82 8.54 4.24
CA MET A 131 1.66 8.99 5.03
C MET A 131 2.03 10.04 6.07
N ARG A 132 2.83 11.03 5.66
CA ARG A 132 2.99 12.27 6.41
C ARG A 132 1.69 13.05 6.26
N ASP A 133 1.19 13.60 7.36
CA ASP A 133 0.10 14.58 7.29
C ASP A 133 0.57 15.70 6.33
N PRO A 134 -0.15 15.98 5.23
CA PRO A 134 0.28 16.98 4.28
C PRO A 134 0.37 18.32 5.01
N GLU A 135 1.50 19.02 4.88
CA GLU A 135 1.60 20.34 5.50
C GLU A 135 0.54 21.26 4.86
N PRO A 136 -0.08 22.18 5.64
CA PRO A 136 -1.15 23.03 5.12
C PRO A 136 -0.65 23.87 3.93
N GLY A 137 -0.93 23.39 2.71
CA GLY A 137 -0.43 23.98 1.46
C GLY A 137 -0.19 22.97 0.33
N GLU A 138 0.05 21.68 0.62
CA GLU A 138 0.40 20.67 -0.41
C GLU A 138 -0.78 20.18 -1.27
N LEU A 139 -2.04 20.39 -0.84
CA LEU A 139 -3.25 19.89 -1.53
C LEU A 139 -3.79 20.80 -2.67
N LEU A 140 -3.04 21.83 -3.10
CA LEU A 140 -3.56 22.89 -3.99
C LEU A 140 -3.05 22.87 -5.45
N GLU A 141 -2.39 21.80 -5.92
CA GLU A 141 -1.93 21.71 -7.32
C GLU A 141 -2.54 20.51 -8.05
N ILE A 142 -3.85 20.56 -8.31
CA ILE A 142 -4.44 19.87 -9.47
C ILE A 142 -4.65 20.97 -10.52
N GLU A 143 -3.63 21.25 -11.32
CA GLU A 143 -3.82 22.07 -12.52
C GLU A 143 -4.60 21.22 -13.53
N GLU A 144 -5.86 21.60 -13.74
CA GLU A 144 -6.70 21.14 -14.85
C GLU A 144 -6.04 21.58 -16.16
N ASN A 145 -5.19 20.74 -16.73
CA ASN A 145 -4.63 20.94 -18.06
C ASN A 145 -5.68 20.53 -19.11
N ASP A 146 -6.66 21.41 -19.32
CA ASP A 146 -7.60 21.36 -20.44
C ASP A 146 -6.86 21.90 -21.68
N GLU A 147 -6.05 21.06 -22.32
CA GLU A 147 -5.51 21.35 -23.65
C GLU A 147 -6.63 21.12 -24.68
N ASP A 148 -7.48 22.13 -24.89
CA ASP A 148 -8.31 22.27 -26.09
C ASP A 148 -7.39 22.28 -27.33
N GLU A 149 -7.35 21.15 -28.06
CA GLU A 149 -6.71 21.07 -29.38
C GLU A 149 -7.48 21.94 -30.37
N ASP A 150 -6.94 23.13 -30.68
CA ASP A 150 -7.37 23.98 -31.80
C ASP A 150 -7.27 23.20 -33.14
N GLU A 151 -8.39 22.65 -33.60
CA GLU A 151 -8.53 22.06 -34.95
C GLU A 151 -8.30 23.14 -36.04
N ASP A 152 -7.18 23.00 -36.75
CA ASP A 152 -6.77 23.82 -37.91
C ASP A 152 -7.89 23.83 -39.00
N PRO A 153 -8.36 25.00 -39.47
CA PRO A 153 -9.44 25.04 -40.45
C PRO A 153 -8.95 24.54 -41.83
N PRO A 154 -9.77 23.79 -42.59
CA PRO A 154 -9.35 23.21 -43.85
C PRO A 154 -9.01 24.29 -44.90
N PRO A 155 -8.03 24.05 -45.79
CA PRO A 155 -7.66 25.02 -46.80
C PRO A 155 -8.81 25.27 -47.79
N ALA A 156 -9.09 26.55 -48.05
CA ALA A 156 -10.11 26.98 -49.00
C ALA A 156 -9.81 26.45 -50.42
N PRO A 157 -10.83 26.01 -51.19
CA PRO A 157 -10.64 25.65 -52.59
C PRO A 157 -10.29 26.89 -53.41
N GLN A 158 -9.14 26.86 -54.07
CA GLN A 158 -8.72 27.89 -55.01
C GLN A 158 -9.54 27.79 -56.30
N ASP A 159 -10.45 28.73 -56.50
CA ASP A 159 -11.18 28.92 -57.76
C ASP A 159 -10.19 29.26 -58.90
N PRO A 160 -10.30 28.64 -60.09
CA PRO A 160 -9.37 28.89 -61.19
C PRO A 160 -9.54 30.30 -61.76
N SER A 161 -8.45 31.05 -61.66
CA SER A 161 -8.10 32.28 -62.38
C SER A 161 -8.92 32.59 -63.64
N SER A 162 -9.54 33.77 -63.66
CA SER A 162 -9.76 34.61 -64.85
C SER A 162 -9.88 36.06 -64.37
N PRO A 163 -9.53 37.11 -65.15
CA PRO A 163 -9.21 37.15 -66.59
C PRO A 163 -7.92 37.94 -66.92
N THR A 164 -7.43 37.89 -68.16
CA THR A 164 -6.84 39.10 -68.75
C THR A 164 -7.11 39.22 -70.25
N LEU A 165 -7.55 40.42 -70.60
CA LEU A 165 -7.78 40.95 -71.94
C LEU A 165 -6.46 41.07 -72.71
N HIS A 166 -6.41 40.60 -73.96
CA HIS A 166 -5.92 41.36 -75.13
C HIS A 166 -6.32 40.66 -76.44
#